data_AF-A0A7V9ES85-F1
#
_entry.id   AF-A0A7V9ES85-F1
#
_cell.length_a   1.000
_cell.length_b   1.000
_cell.length_c   1.000
_cell.angle_alpha   90.00
_cell.angle_beta   90.00
_cell.angle_gamma   90.00
#
_symmetry.space_group_name_H-M   'P 1'
#
loop_
_entity.id
_entity.type
_entity.pdbx_description
1 polymer ?
#
loop_
_entity_poly.entity_id
_entity_poly.type
_entity_poly.pdbx_seq_one_letter_code
_entity_poly.pdbx_strand_id
1 'polypeptide(L)' 'SWAQFLLKWILANEAVTCAIPATSDPKHLEDNMRGGMGRLPDAKMRQRMAQLVADL' A
#
# COMPACT_ATOMS: atom_id res chain seq x y z
N SER A 1 -6.55 -3.83 -4.77
CA SER A 1 -7.31 -4.24 -3.57
C SER A 1 -7.02 -3.29 -2.41
N TRP A 2 -7.68 -3.46 -1.25
CA TRP A 2 -7.33 -2.72 -0.03
C TRP A 2 -5.91 -2.98 0.46
N ALA A 3 -5.45 -4.24 0.38
CA ALA A 3 -4.08 -4.60 0.74
C ALA A 3 -3.06 -3.85 -0.12
N GLN A 4 -3.22 -3.88 -1.45
CA GLN A 4 -2.34 -3.13 -2.36
C GLN A 4 -2.41 -1.62 -2.13
N PHE A 5 -3.58 -1.07 -1.86
CA PHE A 5 -3.76 0.37 -1.58
C PHE A 5 -2.95 0.79 -0.35
N LEU A 6 -3.10 0.07 0.77
CA LEU A 6 -2.40 0.39 2.01
C LEU A 6 -0.89 0.14 1.90
N LEU A 7 -0.48 -0.97 1.26
CA LEU A 7 0.93 -1.26 1.03
C LEU A 7 1.61 -0.18 0.18
N LYS A 8 0.95 0.30 -0.87
CA LYS A 8 1.47 1.42 -1.67
C LYS A 8 1.58 2.71 -0.87
N TRP A 9 0.63 2.99 0.02
CA TRP A 9 0.70 4.17 0.88
C TRP A 9 1.88 4.10 1.85
N ILE A 10 2.15 2.92 2.43
CA ILE A 10 3.30 2.65 3.31
C ILE A 10 4.61 2.79 2.53
N LEU A 11 4.75 2.08 1.41
CA LEU A 11 5.97 2.00 0.61
C LEU A 11 6.34 3.34 -0.06
N ALA A 12 5.39 4.25 -0.22
CA ALA A 12 5.63 5.59 -0.75
C ALA A 12 6.24 6.58 0.26
N ASN A 13 6.48 6.15 1.49
CA ASN A 13 7.24 6.93 2.46
C ASN A 13 8.74 6.60 2.30
N GLU A 14 9.57 7.59 1.98
CA GLU A 14 11.01 7.41 1.79
C GLU A 14 11.73 6.87 3.03
N ALA A 15 11.18 7.08 4.23
CA ALA A 15 11.73 6.53 5.47
C ALA A 15 11.47 5.02 5.63
N VAL A 16 10.57 4.42 4.83
CA VAL A 16 10.25 2.99 4.89
C VAL A 16 11.15 2.23 3.92
N THR A 17 11.99 1.34 4.46
CA THR A 17 12.90 0.52 3.65
C THR A 17 12.32 -0.84 3.28
N CYS A 18 11.38 -1.36 4.06
CA CYS A 18 10.73 -2.65 3.84
C CYS A 18 9.34 -2.67 4.49
N ALA A 19 8.38 -3.34 3.85
CA ALA A 19 7.08 -3.67 4.43
C ALA A 19 6.94 -5.19 4.54
N ILE A 20 6.51 -5.69 5.71
CA ILE A 20 6.38 -7.13 5.99
C ILE A 20 4.90 -7.45 6.30
N PRO A 21 4.05 -7.65 5.28
CA PRO A 21 2.66 -8.01 5.50
C PRO A 21 2.53 -9.49 5.90
N ALA A 22 1.91 -9.75 7.05
CA ALA A 22 1.61 -11.10 7.51
C ALA A 22 0.31 -11.62 6.90
N THR A 23 0.32 -12.87 6.43
CA THR A 23 -0.88 -13.60 5.99
C THR A 23 -0.62 -15.10 6.02
N SER A 24 -1.63 -15.90 6.32
CA SER A 24 -1.62 -17.37 6.17
C SER A 24 -2.31 -17.86 4.89
N ASP A 25 -2.92 -16.95 4.12
CA ASP A 25 -3.60 -17.25 2.86
C ASP A 25 -2.69 -16.93 1.66
N PRO A 26 -2.35 -17.91 0.81
CA PRO A 26 -1.57 -17.70 -0.41
C PRO A 26 -2.17 -16.67 -1.38
N LYS A 27 -3.50 -16.56 -1.47
CA LYS A 27 -4.15 -15.57 -2.35
C LYS A 27 -3.91 -14.14 -1.87
N HIS A 28 -3.95 -13.92 -0.56
CA HIS A 28 -3.58 -12.62 0.01
C HIS A 28 -2.08 -12.34 -0.18
N LEU A 29 -1.22 -13.36 -0.12
CA LEU A 29 0.20 -13.20 -0.40
C LEU A 29 0.41 -12.70 -1.84
N GLU A 30 -0.22 -13.33 -2.82
CA GLU A 30 -0.15 -12.88 -4.23
C GLU A 30 -0.64 -11.43 -4.38
N ASP A 31 -1.73 -11.06 -3.70
CA ASP A 31 -2.27 -9.70 -3.72
C ASP A 31 -1.32 -8.69 -3.06
N ASN A 32 -0.71 -9.03 -1.92
CA ASN A 32 0.29 -8.22 -1.24
C ASN A 32 1.51 -7.96 -2.13
N MET A 33 2.02 -9.00 -2.79
CA MET A 33 3.18 -8.89 -3.69
C MET A 33 2.90 -7.91 -4.85
N ARG A 34 1.67 -7.89 -5.38
CA ARG A 34 1.27 -6.93 -6.41
C ARG A 34 1.24 -5.48 -5.91
N GLY A 35 1.15 -5.24 -4.60
CA GLY A 35 1.23 -3.90 -4.00
C GLY A 35 2.58 -3.21 -4.27
N GLY A 36 3.66 -3.98 -4.36
CA GLY A 36 5.01 -3.49 -4.67
C GLY A 36 5.27 -3.19 -6.15
N MET A 37 4.33 -3.50 -7.05
CA MET A 37 4.53 -3.36 -8.50
C MET A 37 4.03 -2.01 -9.04
N GLY A 38 4.70 -1.47 -10.06
CA GLY A 38 4.30 -0.22 -10.71
C GLY A 38 4.61 1.04 -9.90
N ARG A 39 4.02 2.18 -10.29
CA ARG A 39 4.31 3.47 -9.67
C ARG A 39 3.78 3.53 -8.23
N LEU A 40 4.58 4.12 -7.35
CA LEU A 40 4.17 4.48 -6.00
C LEU A 40 3.52 5.88 -5.98
N PRO A 41 2.54 6.13 -5.09
CA PRO A 41 1.91 7.44 -4.97
C PRO A 41 2.94 8.49 -4.55
N ASP A 42 2.88 9.67 -5.17
CA ASP A 42 3.62 10.84 -4.68
C ASP A 42 2.94 11.47 -3.45
N ALA A 43 3.55 12.51 -2.87
CA ALA A 43 3.03 13.19 -1.69
C ALA A 43 1.59 13.68 -1.88
N LYS A 44 1.27 14.24 -3.05
CA LYS A 44 -0.09 14.72 -3.37
C LYS A 44 -1.08 13.57 -3.41
N MET A 45 -0.71 12.44 -4.03
CA MET A 45 -1.56 11.25 -4.06
C MET A 45 -1.73 10.65 -2.67
N ARG A 46 -0.68 10.59 -1.83
CA ARG A 46 -0.78 10.10 -0.45
C ARG A 46 -1.76 10.93 0.40
N GLN A 47 -1.83 12.25 0.19
CA GLN A 47 -2.85 13.10 0.83
C GLN A 47 -4.26 12.73 0.37
N ARG A 48 -4.48 12.53 -0.94
CA ARG A 48 -5.79 12.11 -1.46
C ARG A 48 -6.22 10.73 -0.93
N MET A 49 -5.27 9.81 -0.80
CA MET A 49 -5.51 8.49 -0.21
C MET A 49 -5.92 8.61 1.27
N ALA A 50 -5.24 9.47 2.05
CA ALA A 50 -5.61 9.71 3.44
C ALA A 50 -7.00 10.35 3.58
N GLN A 51 -7.33 11.31 2.70
CA GLN A 51 -8.66 11.91 2.66
C GLN A 51 -9.74 10.86 2.34
N LEU A 52 -9.51 10.02 1.33
CA LEU A 52 -10.42 8.93 0.99
C LEU A 52 -10.69 8.03 2.20
N VAL A 53 -9.65 7.67 2.98
CA VAL A 53 -9.82 6.84 4.18
C VAL A 53 -10.55 7.58 5.30
N ALA A 54 -10.35 8.90 5.44
CA ALA A 54 -11.04 9.71 6.43
C ALA A 54 -12.54 9.90 6.14
N ASP A 55 -12.94 9.79 4.87
CA ASP A 55 -14.32 9.96 4.41
C ASP A 55 -15.13 8.65 4.37
N LEU A 56 -14.52 7.50 4.72
CA LEU A 56 -15.16 6.18 4.79
C LEU A 56 -15.83 5.93 6.14
#